data_AF-A0A0Q8CTD0-F1
#
_entry.id   AF-A0A0Q8CTD0-F1
#
_cell.length_a   1.000
_cell.length_b   1.000
_cell.length_c   1.000
_cell.angle_alpha   90.00
_cell.angle_beta   90.00
_cell.angle_gamma   90.00
#
_symmetry.space_group_name_H-M   'P 1'
#
loop_
_entity.id
_entity.type
_entity.pdbx_description
1 polymer ?
#
loop_
_entity_poly.entity_id
_entity_poly.type
_entity_poly.pdbx_seq_one_letter_code
_entity_poly.pdbx_strand_id
1 'polypeptide(L)'
;MDRKASLLLSSLLLVVALPLNATQVGGPRPSLPPLQPLEGVWEATVRSWQYNSVTGGYIEVFTPISASTREGCEAQLSNIDSSATIVKFCTFRAY
;
A
#
# COMPACT_ATOMS: atom_id res chain seq x y z
N MET A 1 -35.77 -35.18 -11.18
CA MET A 1 -35.53 -35.81 -9.88
C MET A 1 -34.06 -36.25 -9.86
N ASP A 2 -33.15 -35.32 -9.55
CA ASP A 2 -32.53 -35.18 -8.21
C ASP A 2 -31.50 -36.32 -7.98
N ARG A 3 -30.19 -36.13 -7.81
CA ARG A 3 -29.41 -35.09 -7.14
C ARG A 3 -27.97 -35.06 -7.72
N LYS A 4 -27.52 -33.91 -8.18
CA LYS A 4 -26.10 -33.53 -8.28
C LYS A 4 -25.83 -32.53 -7.16
N ALA A 5 -25.17 -32.97 -6.10
CA ALA A 5 -24.41 -32.17 -5.12
C ALA A 5 -24.32 -32.98 -3.83
N SER A 6 -23.17 -32.87 -3.16
CA SER A 6 -22.80 -33.58 -1.93
C SER A 6 -22.60 -35.08 -2.21
N LEU A 7 -21.40 -35.62 -2.08
CA LEU A 7 -20.60 -35.59 -0.87
C LEU A 7 -19.14 -35.68 -1.34
N LEU A 8 -18.37 -34.62 -1.10
CA LEU A 8 -17.47 -34.57 0.05
C LEU A 8 -16.30 -35.53 -0.14
N LEU A 9 -15.16 -34.97 -0.53
CA LEU A 9 -14.14 -34.64 0.48
C LEU A 9 -13.75 -35.89 1.26
N SER A 10 -12.96 -36.79 0.68
CA SER A 10 -12.22 -37.77 1.49
C SER A 10 -11.05 -38.45 0.77
N SER A 11 -10.53 -37.83 -0.30
CA SER A 11 -9.29 -38.28 -0.94
C SER A 11 -8.21 -37.25 -0.70
N LEU A 12 -7.56 -37.34 0.46
CA LEU A 12 -6.15 -37.04 0.70
C LEU A 12 -5.84 -37.22 2.19
N LEU A 13 -6.14 -38.42 2.69
CA LEU A 13 -5.44 -39.00 3.84
C LEU A 13 -4.01 -39.31 3.38
N LEU A 14 -3.11 -38.33 3.50
CA LEU A 14 -1.68 -38.62 3.68
C LEU A 14 -1.24 -38.04 5.02
N VAL A 15 -1.58 -38.82 6.06
CA VAL A 15 -0.93 -38.75 7.36
C VAL A 15 0.49 -39.29 7.17
N VAL A 16 1.48 -38.41 7.08
CA VAL A 16 2.86 -38.76 7.44
C VAL A 16 3.15 -38.06 8.75
N ALA A 17 3.08 -38.86 9.80
CA ALA A 17 3.53 -38.52 11.12
C ALA A 17 5.05 -38.30 11.13
N LEU A 18 5.49 -37.16 11.68
CA LEU A 18 6.70 -37.05 12.50
C LEU A 18 6.55 -35.82 13.40
N PRO A 19 6.29 -36.00 14.71
CA PRO A 19 6.36 -34.93 15.69
C PRO A 19 7.82 -34.76 16.07
N LEU A 20 8.54 -33.85 15.41
CA LEU A 20 9.76 -33.32 16.01
C LEU A 20 9.32 -32.28 17.03
N ASN A 21 9.23 -32.74 18.28
CA ASN A 21 9.29 -31.93 19.49
C ASN A 21 10.51 -31.00 19.39
N ALA A 22 10.34 -29.83 18.78
CA ALA A 22 11.23 -28.71 19.04
C ALA A 22 10.75 -28.10 20.35
N THR A 23 11.20 -28.69 21.45
CA THR A 23 11.15 -28.08 22.78
C THR A 23 11.72 -26.67 22.62
N GLN A 24 10.87 -25.64 22.64
CA GLN A 24 11.33 -24.26 22.70
C GLN A 24 12.03 -24.10 24.05
N VAL A 25 13.36 -24.23 24.03
CA VAL A 25 14.20 -23.77 25.13
C VAL A 25 14.03 -22.25 25.13
N GLY A 26 13.22 -21.77 26.08
CA GLY A 26 13.01 -20.36 26.33
C GLY A 26 14.32 -19.70 26.75
N GLY A 27 15.08 -19.22 25.77
CA GLY A 27 16.05 -18.16 25.97
C GLY A 27 15.32 -16.81 26.01
N PRO A 28 15.85 -15.77 26.68
CA PRO A 28 15.33 -14.42 26.56
C PRO A 28 15.31 -14.07 25.09
N ARG A 29 14.11 -13.87 24.54
CA ARG A 29 13.93 -13.35 23.20
C ARG A 29 14.76 -12.07 23.13
N PRO A 30 15.71 -11.91 22.19
CA PRO A 30 16.34 -10.62 22.01
C PRO A 30 15.20 -9.63 21.80
N SER A 31 15.11 -8.65 22.70
CA SER A 31 14.21 -7.53 22.53
C SER A 31 14.62 -6.90 21.21
N LEU A 32 13.84 -7.15 20.16
CA LEU A 32 13.87 -6.29 18.99
C LEU A 32 13.77 -4.87 19.54
N PRO A 33 14.74 -3.98 19.27
CA PRO A 33 14.56 -2.59 19.63
C PRO A 33 13.19 -2.17 19.10
N PRO A 34 12.37 -1.45 19.88
CA PRO A 34 11.11 -0.95 19.36
C PRO A 34 11.41 -0.30 18.02
N LEU A 35 10.77 -0.78 16.95
CA LEU A 35 10.76 -0.10 15.67
C LEU A 35 10.31 1.31 16.01
N GLN A 36 11.26 2.25 16.05
CA GLN A 36 10.94 3.64 16.24
C GLN A 36 9.92 3.94 15.14
N PRO A 37 8.75 4.50 15.46
CA PRO A 37 7.87 5.01 14.43
C PRO A 37 8.74 5.93 13.58
N LEU A 38 8.95 5.59 12.31
CA LEU A 38 9.60 6.53 11.41
C LEU A 38 8.66 7.73 11.36
N GLU A 39 9.05 8.79 12.05
CA GLU A 39 8.36 10.07 11.92
C GLU A 39 8.63 10.59 10.51
N GLY A 40 7.56 10.91 9.80
CA GLY A 40 7.65 11.37 8.43
C GLY A 40 6.30 11.76 7.87
N VAL A 41 6.29 12.08 6.59
CA VAL A 41 5.12 12.54 5.85
C VAL A 41 5.05 11.84 4.51
N TRP A 42 3.84 11.52 4.07
CA TRP A 42 3.59 11.07 2.71
C TRP A 42 3.39 12.28 1.81
N GLU A 43 4.25 12.42 0.82
CA GLU A 43 4.25 13.56 -0.10
C GLU A 43 4.08 13.09 -1.54
N ALA A 44 3.40 13.90 -2.35
CA ALA A 44 3.34 13.74 -3.79
C ALA A 44 3.44 15.11 -4.47
N THR A 45 4.03 15.15 -5.66
CA THR A 45 4.00 16.35 -6.52
C THR A 45 3.24 16.03 -7.78
N VAL A 46 2.23 16.84 -8.05
CA VAL A 46 1.36 16.70 -9.22
C VAL A 46 1.81 17.71 -10.26
N ARG A 47 2.20 17.21 -11.43
CA ARG A 47 2.57 18.04 -12.58
C ARG A 47 1.43 18.06 -13.59
N SER A 48 0.86 19.23 -13.85
CA SER A 48 -0.23 19.41 -14.80
C SER A 48 0.01 20.53 -15.81
N TRP A 49 -0.62 20.44 -16.97
CA TRP A 49 -0.67 21.54 -17.94
C TRP A 49 -2.01 22.26 -17.83
N GLN A 50 -1.98 23.58 -17.64
CA GLN A 50 -3.18 24.40 -17.56
C GLN A 50 -3.14 25.50 -18.62
N TYR A 51 -4.26 25.73 -19.29
CA TYR A 51 -4.37 26.82 -20.25
C TYR A 51 -4.40 28.16 -19.49
N ASN A 52 -3.46 29.04 -19.82
CA ASN A 52 -3.39 30.39 -19.28
C ASN A 52 -3.86 31.38 -20.36
N SER A 53 -4.98 32.04 -20.10
CA SER A 53 -5.58 33.02 -21.01
C SER A 53 -4.78 34.32 -21.14
N VAL A 54 -3.94 34.64 -20.17
CA VAL A 54 -3.07 35.83 -20.19
C VAL A 54 -1.91 35.63 -21.17
N THR A 55 -1.32 34.44 -21.18
CA THR A 55 -0.22 34.10 -22.10
C THR A 55 -0.68 33.49 -23.42
N GLY A 56 -1.96 33.11 -23.53
CA GLY A 56 -2.54 32.47 -24.71
C GLY A 56 -1.99 31.05 -24.97
N GLY A 57 -1.58 30.33 -23.93
CA GLY A 57 -0.91 29.04 -24.07
C GLY A 57 -0.99 28.18 -22.82
N TYR A 58 -0.46 26.96 -22.89
CA TYR A 58 -0.39 26.06 -21.74
C TYR A 58 0.83 26.36 -20.88
N ILE A 59 0.62 26.45 -19.58
CA ILE A 59 1.69 26.54 -18.59
C ILE A 59 1.73 25.27 -17.75
N GLU A 60 2.92 24.99 -17.24
CA GLU A 60 3.13 23.90 -16.32
C GLU A 60 2.82 24.36 -14.89
N VAL A 61 2.05 23.56 -14.16
CA VAL A 61 1.65 23.81 -12.78
C VAL A 61 2.03 22.62 -11.91
N PHE A 62 2.67 22.92 -10.78
CA PHE A 62 3.04 21.95 -9.76
C PHE A 62 2.18 22.13 -8.53
N THR A 63 1.47 21.07 -8.12
CA THR A 63 0.66 21.07 -6.90
C THR A 63 1.25 20.07 -5.91
N PRO A 64 1.73 20.53 -4.74
CA PRO A 64 2.20 19.63 -3.68
C PRO A 64 1.01 19.03 -2.93
N ILE A 65 1.16 17.78 -2.53
CA ILE A 65 0.24 17.03 -1.66
C ILE A 65 1.06 16.51 -0.49
N SER A 66 0.50 16.61 0.72
CA SER A 66 1.10 16.05 1.93
C SER A 66 0.02 15.43 2.82
N ALA A 67 0.31 14.27 3.41
CA ALA A 67 -0.55 13.61 4.38
C ALA A 67 0.26 12.84 5.43
N SER A 68 -0.32 12.62 6.61
CA SER A 68 0.29 11.82 7.67
C SER A 68 0.26 10.31 7.38
N THR A 69 -0.62 9.86 6.47
CA THR A 69 -0.77 8.45 6.09
C THR A 69 -0.70 8.28 4.59
N ARG A 70 -0.33 7.07 4.15
CA ARG A 70 -0.27 6.72 2.73
C ARG A 70 -1.64 6.87 2.08
N GLU A 71 -2.66 6.33 2.73
CA GLU A 71 -4.03 6.31 2.26
C GLU A 71 -4.57 7.74 2.12
N GLY A 72 -4.21 8.64 3.05
CA GLY A 72 -4.58 10.05 2.97
C GLY A 72 -3.95 10.76 1.77
N CYS A 73 -2.69 10.46 1.45
CA CYS A 73 -2.03 11.00 0.27
C CYS A 73 -2.65 10.43 -1.03
N GLU A 74 -2.91 9.12 -1.08
CA GLU A 74 -3.51 8.46 -2.25
C GLU A 74 -4.95 8.93 -2.49
N ALA A 75 -5.74 9.17 -1.43
CA ALA A 75 -7.08 9.73 -1.54
C ALA A 75 -7.09 11.17 -2.08
N GLN A 76 -6.09 11.99 -1.72
CA GLN A 76 -5.93 13.32 -2.33
C GLN A 76 -5.58 13.20 -3.81
N LEU A 77 -4.69 12.27 -4.19
CA LEU A 77 -4.33 12.02 -5.59
C LEU A 77 -5.51 11.52 -6.44
N SER A 78 -6.41 10.69 -5.88
CA SER A 78 -7.55 10.16 -6.62
C SER A 78 -8.58 11.23 -7.00
N ASN A 79 -8.61 12.36 -6.29
CA ASN A 79 -9.50 13.47 -6.60
C ASN A 79 -8.97 14.40 -7.71
N ILE A 80 -7.76 14.16 -8.21
CA ILE A 80 -7.15 14.99 -9.23
C ILE A 80 -7.47 14.44 -10.61
N ASP A 81 -7.91 15.32 -11.51
CA ASP A 81 -8.14 14.96 -12.91
C ASP A 81 -6.88 14.38 -13.56
N SER A 82 -7.00 13.20 -14.17
CA SER A 82 -5.91 12.53 -14.86
C SER A 82 -5.68 13.06 -16.28
N SER A 83 -6.64 13.80 -16.85
CA SER A 83 -6.60 14.24 -18.25
C SER A 83 -5.43 15.19 -18.57
N ALA A 84 -4.99 15.98 -17.58
CA ALA A 84 -3.92 16.96 -17.72
C ALA A 84 -2.68 16.67 -16.85
N THR A 85 -2.61 15.50 -16.21
CA THR A 85 -1.54 15.18 -15.23
C THR A 85 -0.57 14.12 -15.75
N ILE A 86 0.74 14.38 -15.60
CA ILE A 86 1.79 13.49 -16.15
C ILE A 86 2.37 12.53 -15.09
N VAL A 87 2.42 12.92 -13.81
CA VAL A 87 3.04 12.11 -12.74
C VAL A 87 2.26 12.25 -11.43
N LYS A 88 1.93 11.12 -10.80
CA LYS A 88 1.21 11.02 -9.51
C LYS A 88 1.73 9.82 -8.73
N PHE A 89 2.48 10.02 -7.66
CA PHE A 89 2.78 8.94 -6.71
C PHE A 89 3.07 9.50 -5.32
N CYS A 90 2.56 8.81 -4.30
CA CYS A 90 2.84 9.11 -2.90
C CYS A 90 4.15 8.44 -2.48
N THR A 91 5.06 9.24 -1.93
CA THR A 91 6.34 8.77 -1.41
C THR A 91 6.44 9.13 0.05
N PHE A 92 6.95 8.21 0.88
CA PHE A 92 7.22 8.52 2.27
C PHE A 92 8.55 9.28 2.40
N ARG A 93 8.51 10.43 3.06
CA ARG A 93 9.66 11.24 3.41
C ARG A 93 9.82 11.24 4.93
N ALA A 94 10.89 10.62 5.40
CA ALA A 94 11.29 10.69 6.81
C ALA A 94 11.84 12.08 7.15
N TYR A 95 11.68 12.52 8.40
CA TYR A 95 12.27 13.76 8.92
C TYR A 95 13.75 13.61 9.24
#